data_AF-A0A8J6P6Q3-F1
#
_entry.id   AF-A0A8J6P6Q3-F1
#
_cell.length_a   1.000
_cell.length_b   1.000
_cell.length_c   1.000
_cell.angle_alpha   90.00
_cell.angle_beta   90.00
_cell.angle_gamma   90.00
#
_symmetry.space_group_name_H-M   'P 1'
#
loop_
_entity.id
_entity.type
_entity.pdbx_description
1 polymer ?
#
loop_
_entity_poly.entity_id
_entity_poly.type
_entity_poly.pdbx_seq_one_letter_code
_entity_poly.pdbx_strand_id
1 'polypeptide(L)' 'MGTDSAQLFVQKMQEDKGFRVTVQKINDRAELWAYIENKGYAFDECDLVKAMAACMAELEAAG' A
#
# COMPACT_ATOMS: atom_id res chain seq x y z
N MET A 1 -15.29 -12.58 -1.66
CA MET A 1 -14.81 -11.92 -2.88
C MET A 1 -14.62 -10.46 -2.55
N GLY A 2 -13.39 -9.97 -2.64
CA GLY A 2 -12.98 -8.64 -2.20
C GLY A 2 -11.55 -8.74 -1.72
N THR A 3 -10.61 -8.89 -2.65
CA THR A 3 -9.18 -8.83 -2.33
C THR A 3 -8.91 -7.44 -1.76
N ASP A 4 -8.44 -7.37 -0.51
CA ASP A 4 -8.22 -6.15 0.24
C ASP A 4 -7.38 -5.16 -0.59
N SER A 5 -7.98 -4.03 -1.00
CA SER A 5 -7.33 -3.00 -1.83
C SER A 5 -6.00 -2.53 -1.23
N ALA A 6 -5.88 -2.55 0.09
CA ALA A 6 -4.65 -2.25 0.82
C ALA A 6 -3.54 -3.27 0.56
N GLN A 7 -3.86 -4.57 0.52
CA GLN A 7 -2.88 -5.60 0.17
C GLN A 7 -2.39 -5.44 -1.27
N LEU A 8 -3.31 -5.19 -2.22
CA LEU A 8 -2.95 -4.92 -3.61
C LEU A 8 -2.06 -3.69 -3.76
N PHE A 9 -2.29 -2.65 -2.96
CA PHE A 9 -1.45 -1.46 -2.93
C PHE A 9 -0.05 -1.76 -2.39
N VAL A 10 0.05 -2.46 -1.26
CA VAL A 10 1.34 -2.85 -0.65
C VAL A 10 2.11 -3.81 -1.58
N GLN A 11 1.42 -4.73 -2.24
CA GLN A 11 1.99 -5.62 -3.23
C GLN A 11 2.51 -4.83 -4.45
N LYS A 12 1.71 -3.89 -4.97
CA LYS A 12 2.13 -2.97 -6.04
C LYS A 12 3.38 -2.17 -5.65
N MET A 13 3.48 -1.70 -4.40
CA MET A 13 4.68 -1.02 -3.89
C MET A 13 5.92 -1.93 -3.83
N GLN A 14 5.75 -3.23 -3.63
CA GLN A 14 6.86 -4.17 -3.63
C GLN A 14 7.31 -4.54 -5.05
N GLU A 15 6.36 -4.83 -5.93
CA GLU A 15 6.63 -5.24 -7.31
C GLU A 15 7.12 -4.07 -8.18
N ASP A 16 6.53 -2.88 -7.99
CA ASP A 16 6.82 -1.68 -8.79
C ASP A 16 7.61 -0.65 -7.99
N LYS A 17 8.93 -0.65 -8.22
CA LYS A 17 9.86 0.31 -7.61
C LYS A 17 9.52 1.76 -7.98
N GLY A 18 9.02 2.01 -9.19
CA GLY A 18 8.64 3.35 -9.64
C GLY A 18 7.43 3.86 -8.87
N PHE A 19 6.42 3.02 -8.70
CA PHE A 19 5.25 3.31 -7.87
C PHE A 19 5.65 3.63 -6.42
N ARG A 20 6.51 2.79 -5.82
CA ARG A 20 7.02 3.01 -4.47
C ARG A 20 7.81 4.31 -4.34
N VAL A 21 8.59 4.71 -5.34
CA VAL A 21 9.31 6.00 -5.32
C VAL A 21 8.34 7.17 -5.42
N THR A 22 7.31 7.08 -6.28
CA THR A 22 6.27 8.11 -6.37
C THR A 22 5.54 8.28 -5.04
N VAL A 23 5.09 7.18 -4.43
CA VAL A 23 4.42 7.18 -3.13
C VAL A 23 5.32 7.80 -2.05
N GLN A 24 6.62 7.45 -2.00
CA GLN A 24 7.57 8.02 -1.04
C GLN A 24 7.92 9.50 -1.28
N LYS A 25 7.70 10.02 -2.49
CA LYS A 25 7.90 11.45 -2.79
C LYS A 25 6.74 12.32 -2.33
N ILE A 26 5.57 11.72 -2.13
CA ILE A 26 4.40 12.41 -1.60
C ILE A 26 4.63 12.61 -0.10
N ASN A 27 4.88 13.86 0.29
CA ASN A 27 5.11 14.23 1.68
C ASN A 27 3.81 14.67 2.39
N ASP A 28 2.78 14.98 1.61
CA ASP A 28 1.49 15.41 2.14
C ASP A 28 0.53 14.22 2.26
N ARG A 29 -0.05 14.05 3.45
CA ARG A 29 -0.96 12.95 3.74
C ARG A 29 -2.22 13.02 2.86
N ALA A 30 -2.78 14.20 2.63
CA ALA A 30 -3.98 14.35 1.82
C ALA A 30 -3.68 14.07 0.35
N GLU A 31 -2.54 14.51 -0.16
CA GLU A 31 -2.07 14.19 -1.51
C GLU A 31 -1.86 12.67 -1.69
N LEU A 32 -1.34 11.98 -0.66
CA LEU A 32 -1.15 10.54 -0.69
C LEU A 32 -2.49 9.81 -0.79
N TRP A 33 -3.47 10.18 0.04
CA TRP A 33 -4.80 9.59 0.01
C TRP A 33 -5.54 9.88 -1.30
N ALA A 34 -5.43 11.12 -1.80
CA ALA A 34 -5.99 11.47 -3.10
C ALA A 34 -5.36 10.66 -4.25
N TYR A 35 -4.04 10.41 -4.20
CA TYR A 35 -3.36 9.56 -5.17
C TYR A 35 -3.82 8.10 -5.10
N ILE A 36 -3.96 7.56 -3.89
CA ILE A 36 -4.46 6.20 -3.64
C ILE A 36 -5.89 6.04 -4.20
N GLU A 37 -6.76 6.99 -3.90
CA GLU A 37 -8.14 7.01 -4.40
C GLU A 37 -8.19 7.16 -5.93
N ASN A 38 -7.36 8.05 -6.50
CA ASN A 38 -7.26 8.24 -7.96
C ASN A 38 -6.82 6.97 -8.69
N LYS A 39 -5.99 6.15 -8.06
CA LYS A 39 -5.57 4.85 -8.58
C LYS A 39 -6.64 3.76 -8.46
N GLY A 40 -7.78 4.07 -7.86
CA GLY A 40 -8.90 3.15 -7.66
C GLY A 40 -8.73 2.24 -6.45
N TYR A 41 -7.79 2.55 -5.55
CA TYR A 41 -7.67 1.84 -4.30
C TYR A 41 -8.59 2.47 -3.26
N ALA A 42 -9.54 1.68 -2.75
CA ALA A 42 -10.43 2.08 -1.67
C ALA A 42 -10.07 1.29 -0.41
N PHE A 43 -9.38 1.94 0.52
CA PHE A 43 -9.03 1.40 1.84
C PHE A 43 -8.75 2.54 2.82
N ASP A 44 -8.86 2.27 4.11
CA ASP A 44 -8.53 3.22 5.17
C ASP A 44 -7.10 3.03 5.68
N GLU A 45 -6.61 3.99 6.48
CA GLU A 45 -5.28 3.91 7.11
C GLU A 45 -5.09 2.62 7.92
N CYS A 46 -6.14 2.15 8.59
CA CYS A 46 -6.09 0.91 9.36
C CYS A 46 -5.82 -0.31 8.46
N ASP A 47 -6.43 -0.36 7.28
CA ASP A 47 -6.23 -1.45 6.34
C ASP A 47 -4.84 -1.40 5.71
N LEU A 48 -4.32 -0.21 5.43
CA LEU A 48 -2.94 -0.03 4.98
C LEU A 48 -1.95 -0.58 6.03
N VAL A 49 -2.13 -0.22 7.30
CA VAL A 49 -1.27 -0.71 8.39
C VAL A 49 -1.38 -2.22 8.53
N LYS A 50 -2.59 -2.79 8.47
CA LYS A 50 -2.80 -4.24 8.48
C LYS A 50 -2.12 -4.94 7.30
N ALA A 51 -2.22 -4.38 6.10
CA ALA A 51 -1.60 -4.94 4.90
C ALA A 51 -0.07 -4.86 4.98
N MET A 52 0.48 -3.76 5.49
CA MET A 52 1.93 -3.63 5.74
C MET A 52 2.41 -4.61 6.81
N ALA A 53 1.66 -4.75 7.91
CA ALA A 53 1.98 -5.69 8.98
C ALA A 53 1.92 -7.15 8.48
N ALA A 54 0.89 -7.51 7.72
CA ALA A 54 0.78 -8.83 7.09
C ALA A 54 1.96 -9.10 6.15
N CYS A 55 2.30 -8.15 5.29
CA CYS A 55 3.45 -8.25 4.40
C CYS A 55 4.78 -8.40 5.16
N MET A 56 4.99 -7.66 6.25
CA MET A 56 6.20 -7.79 7.08
C MET A 56 6.26 -9.15 7.77
N ALA A 57 5.14 -9.65 8.29
CA ALA A 57 5.06 -10.96 8.93
C ALA A 57 5.37 -12.10 7.93
N GLU A 58 4.89 -11.99 6.68
CA GLU A 58 5.22 -12.93 5.61
C GLU A 58 6.72 -12.90 5.24
N LEU A 59 7.33 -11.72 5.20
CA LEU A 59 8.77 -11.58 4.95
C LEU A 59 9.62 -12.15 6.09
N GLU A 60 9.19 -11.99 7.35
CA GLU A 60 9.86 -12.55 8.52
C GLU A 60 9.72 -14.09 8.57
N ALA A 61 8.55 -14.62 8.21
CA ALA A 61 8.32 -16.07 8.16
C ALA A 61 9.03 -16.78 6.98
N ALA A 62 9.38 -16.04 5.93
CA ALA A 62 10.15 -16.55 4.79
C ALA A 62 11.68 -16.47 4.97
N GLY A 63 12.15 -15.90 6.10
CA GLY A 63 13.55 -15.72 6.45
C GLY A 63 14.16 -16.85 7.27
#